data_AF-A0A7V4THJ5-F1
#
_entry.id   AF-A0A7V4THJ5-F1
#
_cell.length_a   1.000
_cell.length_b   1.000
_cell.length_c   1.000
_cell.angle_alpha   90.00
_cell.angle_beta   90.00
_cell.angle_gamma   90.00
#
_symmetry.space_group_name_H-M   'P 1'
#
loop_
_entity.id
_entity.type
_entity.pdbx_description
1 polymer ?
#
loop_
_entity_poly.entity_id
_entity_poly.type
_entity_poly.pdbx_seq_one_letter_code
_entity_poly.pdbx_strand_id
1 'polypeptide(L)'
;MTPGEHDEICAFVSHLPHILANVFLQTACAVREDIARFGGPSFQDMTRVAGSSPSVWVDIFLTNEKLLRAAREFLRNFERFLSLLEEGRETEVLAFLQEMARLKEQTGHGS
;
A
#
# COMPACT_ATOMS: atom_id res chain seq x y z
N MET A 1 8.92 23.45 3.56
CA MET A 1 8.57 22.37 2.62
C MET A 1 8.56 22.95 1.23
N THR A 2 9.47 22.47 0.38
CA THR A 2 9.49 22.79 -1.05
C THR A 2 8.41 22.00 -1.78
N PRO A 3 7.99 22.41 -3.00
CA PRO A 3 7.04 21.63 -3.81
C PRO A 3 7.50 20.19 -4.04
N GLY A 4 8.80 19.98 -4.28
CA GLY A 4 9.35 18.64 -4.42
C GLY A 4 9.22 17.80 -3.15
N GLU A 5 9.54 18.35 -1.98
CA GLU A 5 9.39 17.63 -0.70
C GLU A 5 7.92 17.26 -0.43
N HIS A 6 6.99 18.18 -0.72
CA HIS A 6 5.56 17.93 -0.61
C HIS A 6 5.12 16.76 -1.49
N ASP A 7 5.51 16.74 -2.77
CA ASP A 7 5.09 15.70 -3.71
C ASP A 7 5.63 14.31 -3.34
N GLU A 8 6.81 14.26 -2.70
CA GLU A 8 7.42 13.03 -2.20
C GLU A 8 6.67 12.48 -1.00
N ILE A 9 6.30 13.35 -0.06
CA ILE A 9 5.48 12.99 1.09
C ILE A 9 4.12 12.51 0.59
N CYS A 10 3.43 13.29 -0.25
CA CYS A 10 2.12 12.94 -0.80
C CYS A 10 2.13 11.63 -1.59
N ALA A 11 3.23 11.32 -2.29
CA ALA A 11 3.37 10.04 -2.99
C ALA A 11 3.20 8.85 -2.03
N PHE A 12 3.78 8.89 -0.83
CA PHE A 12 3.69 7.79 0.14
C PHE A 12 2.46 7.87 1.06
N VAL A 13 2.07 9.06 1.52
CA VAL A 13 1.00 9.19 2.54
C VAL A 13 -0.40 9.29 1.94
N SER A 14 -0.54 9.55 0.65
CA SER A 14 -1.85 9.74 -0.01
C SER A 14 -1.96 8.98 -1.33
N HIS A 15 -1.09 9.23 -2.31
CA HIS A 15 -1.31 8.76 -3.67
C HIS A 15 -1.10 7.24 -3.82
N LEU A 16 0.01 6.71 -3.29
CA LEU A 16 0.31 5.29 -3.34
C LEU A 16 -0.74 4.44 -2.60
N PRO A 17 -1.23 4.81 -1.39
CA PRO A 17 -2.36 4.13 -0.77
C PRO A 17 -3.59 3.97 -1.68
N HIS A 18 -3.93 4.99 -2.47
CA HIS A 18 -5.04 4.89 -3.43
C HIS A 18 -4.75 3.91 -4.57
N ILE A 19 -3.52 3.88 -5.11
CA ILE A 19 -3.11 2.86 -6.09
C ILE A 19 -3.26 1.46 -5.48
N LEU A 20 -2.67 1.25 -4.30
CA LEU A 20 -2.66 -0.05 -3.63
C LEU A 20 -4.08 -0.56 -3.35
N ALA A 21 -4.97 0.30 -2.85
CA ALA A 21 -6.36 -0.07 -2.58
C ALA A 21 -7.11 -0.51 -3.85
N ASN A 22 -6.97 0.24 -4.96
CA ASN A 22 -7.64 -0.09 -6.21
C ASN A 22 -7.10 -1.38 -6.84
N VAL A 23 -5.77 -1.55 -6.88
CA VAL A 23 -5.13 -2.75 -7.44
C VAL A 23 -5.39 -3.98 -6.58
N PHE A 24 -5.39 -3.83 -5.24
CA PHE A 24 -5.74 -4.90 -4.32
C PHE A 24 -7.19 -5.38 -4.53
N LEU A 25 -8.15 -4.44 -4.60
CA LEU A 25 -9.55 -4.77 -4.84
C LEU A 25 -9.74 -5.45 -6.21
N GLN A 26 -9.12 -4.93 -7.27
CA GLN A 26 -9.14 -5.54 -8.60
C GLN A 26 -8.63 -6.99 -8.55
N THR A 27 -7.48 -7.21 -7.90
CA THR A 27 -6.85 -8.53 -7.79
C THR A 27 -7.74 -9.51 -7.04
N ALA A 28 -8.31 -9.09 -5.91
CA ALA A 28 -9.21 -9.93 -5.12
C ALA A 28 -10.44 -10.35 -5.96
N CYS A 29 -11.13 -9.40 -6.59
CA CYS A 29 -12.31 -9.67 -7.39
C CYS A 29 -12.02 -10.52 -8.63
N ALA A 30 -10.80 -10.45 -9.18
CA ALA A 30 -10.37 -11.30 -10.30
C ALA A 30 -10.20 -12.78 -9.90
N VAL A 31 -9.83 -13.06 -8.64
CA VAL A 31 -9.79 -14.43 -8.11
C VAL A 31 -11.20 -14.97 -7.90
N ARG A 32 -12.09 -14.13 -7.35
CA ARG A 32 -13.48 -14.50 -7.07
C ARG A 32 -14.36 -13.26 -6.95
N GLU A 33 -15.40 -13.17 -7.78
CA GLU A 33 -16.24 -11.97 -7.90
C GLU A 33 -16.96 -11.60 -6.58
N ASP A 34 -17.39 -12.59 -5.79
CA ASP A 34 -18.05 -12.39 -4.50
C ASP A 34 -17.09 -12.31 -3.31
N ILE A 35 -15.76 -12.28 -3.51
CA ILE A 35 -14.78 -12.29 -2.42
C ILE A 35 -14.96 -11.12 -1.46
N ALA A 36 -15.34 -9.96 -2.00
CA ALA A 36 -15.57 -8.75 -1.21
C ALA A 36 -16.72 -8.92 -0.20
N ARG A 37 -17.67 -9.83 -0.46
CA ARG A 37 -18.77 -10.15 0.48
C ARG A 37 -18.28 -10.88 1.74
N PHE A 38 -17.11 -11.52 1.67
CA PHE A 38 -16.48 -12.21 2.80
C PHE A 38 -15.40 -11.35 3.47
N GLY A 39 -15.20 -10.12 3.00
CA GLY A 39 -14.18 -9.21 3.52
C GLY A 39 -14.52 -8.73 4.94
N GLY A 40 -13.72 -9.15 5.91
CA GLY A 40 -13.74 -8.62 7.28
C GLY A 40 -13.15 -7.21 7.39
N PRO A 41 -12.99 -6.66 8.62
CA PRO A 41 -12.53 -5.30 8.85
C PRO A 41 -11.22 -4.95 8.13
N SER A 42 -10.22 -5.83 8.12
CA SER A 42 -8.93 -5.57 7.44
C SER A 42 -9.08 -5.40 5.92
N PHE A 43 -9.98 -6.15 5.28
CA PHE A 43 -10.26 -5.97 3.86
C PHE A 43 -10.98 -4.63 3.62
N GLN A 44 -11.95 -4.30 4.47
CA GLN A 44 -12.68 -3.04 4.40
C GLN A 44 -11.74 -1.85 4.56
N ASP A 45 -10.82 -1.88 5.52
CA ASP A 45 -9.81 -0.85 5.74
C ASP A 45 -8.86 -0.70 4.54
N MET A 46 -8.35 -1.82 4.01
CA MET A 46 -7.43 -1.82 2.88
C MET A 46 -8.08 -1.28 1.60
N THR A 47 -9.38 -1.51 1.44
CA THR A 47 -10.16 -1.10 0.25
C THR A 47 -10.92 0.20 0.44
N ARG A 48 -10.88 0.83 1.62
CA ARG A 48 -11.73 1.98 2.00
C ARG A 48 -11.66 3.15 1.02
N VAL A 49 -10.50 3.36 0.38
CA VAL A 49 -10.27 4.47 -0.56
C VAL A 49 -10.35 4.07 -2.04
N ALA A 50 -10.55 2.78 -2.33
CA ALA A 50 -10.70 2.29 -3.69
C ALA A 50 -11.96 2.89 -4.36
N GLY A 51 -11.87 3.19 -5.65
CA GLY A 51 -12.98 3.76 -6.43
C GLY A 51 -13.39 5.20 -6.06
N SER A 52 -12.74 5.84 -5.10
CA SER A 52 -13.03 7.24 -4.73
C SER A 52 -12.62 8.20 -5.85
N SER A 53 -13.46 9.18 -6.18
CA SER A 53 -13.24 10.30 -7.11
C SER A 53 -12.36 10.01 -8.36
N PRO A 54 -12.76 9.11 -9.28
CA PRO A 54 -11.89 8.66 -10.36
C PRO A 54 -11.31 9.78 -11.24
N SER A 55 -12.10 10.81 -11.58
CA SER A 55 -11.63 11.94 -12.38
C SER A 55 -10.51 12.72 -11.70
N VAL A 56 -10.55 12.89 -10.38
CA VAL A 56 -9.51 13.58 -9.60
C VAL A 56 -8.23 12.75 -9.56
N TRP A 57 -8.36 11.44 -9.36
CA TRP A 57 -7.21 10.57 -9.20
C TRP A 57 -6.46 10.29 -10.50
N VAL A 58 -7.12 10.31 -11.66
CA VAL A 58 -6.44 10.22 -12.96
C VAL A 58 -5.40 11.33 -13.10
N ASP A 59 -5.80 12.58 -12.85
CA ASP A 59 -4.89 13.72 -12.98
C ASP A 59 -3.73 13.62 -11.98
N ILE A 60 -4.01 13.26 -10.72
CA ILE A 60 -2.98 13.09 -9.68
C ILE A 60 -1.99 11.99 -10.05
N PHE A 61 -2.48 10.85 -10.54
CA PHE A 61 -1.61 9.71 -10.89
C PHE A 61 -0.72 10.00 -12.09
N LEU A 62 -1.22 10.75 -13.08
CA LEU A 62 -0.47 11.05 -14.30
C LEU A 62 0.49 12.24 -14.16
N THR A 63 0.28 13.12 -13.19
CA THR A 63 1.09 14.34 -13.01
C THR A 63 2.18 14.22 -11.95
N ASN A 64 2.06 13.31 -10.98
CA ASN A 64 3.08 13.12 -9.94
C ASN A 64 4.12 12.07 -10.37
N GLU A 65 5.23 12.52 -10.95
CA GLU A 65 6.35 11.64 -11.35
C GLU A 65 6.98 10.86 -10.18
N LYS A 66 6.92 11.41 -8.95
CA LYS A 66 7.45 10.74 -7.74
C LYS A 66 6.60 9.54 -7.34
N LEU A 67 5.32 9.51 -7.72
CA LEU A 67 4.42 8.40 -7.42
C LEU A 67 4.92 7.09 -8.06
N LEU A 68 5.37 7.13 -9.31
CA LEU A 68 5.89 5.95 -9.98
C LEU A 68 7.14 5.41 -9.27
N ARG A 69 8.01 6.31 -8.80
CA ARG A 69 9.19 5.92 -8.00
C ARG A 69 8.78 5.28 -6.68
N ALA A 70 7.81 5.85 -5.97
CA ALA A 70 7.29 5.30 -4.72
C ALA A 70 6.65 3.91 -4.93
N ALA A 71 5.85 3.74 -5.98
CA ALA A 71 5.26 2.47 -6.34
C ALA A 71 6.31 1.40 -6.67
N ARG A 72 7.38 1.76 -7.40
CA ARG A 72 8.49 0.83 -7.69
C ARG A 72 9.29 0.46 -6.44
N GLU A 73 9.49 1.38 -5.50
CA GLU A 73 10.12 1.08 -4.21
C GLU A 73 9.25 0.13 -3.38
N PHE A 74 7.93 0.36 -3.33
CA PHE A 74 6.99 -0.56 -2.70
C PHE A 74 7.09 -1.97 -3.30
N LEU A 75 7.05 -2.09 -4.64
CA LEU A 75 7.14 -3.38 -5.32
C LEU A 75 8.44 -4.13 -4.97
N ARG A 76 9.59 -3.44 -4.95
CA ARG A 76 10.86 -4.05 -4.54
C ARG A 76 10.81 -4.60 -3.11
N ASN A 77 10.22 -3.85 -2.18
CA ASN A 77 10.10 -4.29 -0.80
C ASN A 77 9.08 -5.42 -0.64
N PHE A 78 8.01 -5.41 -1.44
CA PHE A 78 7.04 -6.48 -1.50
C PHE A 78 7.65 -7.78 -2.03
N GLU A 79 8.36 -7.73 -3.16
CA GLU A 79 9.09 -8.88 -3.73
C GLU A 79 10.10 -9.45 -2.73
N ARG A 80 10.87 -8.60 -2.05
CA ARG A 80 11.80 -9.05 -0.99
C ARG A 80 11.08 -9.81 0.12
N PHE A 81 9.92 -9.31 0.58
CA PHE A 81 9.15 -10.00 1.61
C PHE A 81 8.57 -11.33 1.11
N LEU A 82 8.10 -11.38 -0.15
CA LEU A 82 7.66 -12.63 -0.76
C LEU A 82 8.78 -13.67 -0.83
N SER A 83 10.01 -13.28 -1.20
CA SER A 83 11.15 -14.21 -1.21
C SER A 83 11.43 -14.82 0.17
N LEU A 84 11.26 -14.05 1.25
CA LEU A 84 11.38 -14.61 2.62
C LEU A 84 10.32 -15.67 2.90
N LEU A 85 9.10 -15.49 2.41
CA LEU A 85 8.01 -16.46 2.56
C LEU A 85 8.27 -17.72 1.72
N GLU A 86 8.70 -17.56 0.47
CA GLU A 86 9.02 -18.67 -0.44
C GLU A 86 10.16 -19.54 0.08
N GLU A 87 11.17 -18.94 0.69
CA GLU A 87 12.30 -19.63 1.31
C GLU A 87 12.00 -20.19 2.71
N GLY A 88 10.82 -19.90 3.29
CA GLY A 88 10.47 -20.35 4.65
C GLY A 88 11.32 -19.72 5.76
N ARG A 89 11.76 -18.46 5.57
CA ARG A 89 12.68 -17.73 6.47
C ARG A 89 11.95 -17.15 7.68
N GLU A 90 11.45 -18.04 8.54
CA GLU A 90 10.58 -17.70 9.68
C GLU A 90 11.16 -16.61 10.60
N THR A 91 12.46 -16.69 10.92
CA THR A 91 13.11 -15.72 11.82
C THR A 91 13.15 -14.33 11.19
N GLU A 92 13.45 -14.23 9.91
CA GLU A 92 13.52 -12.98 9.16
C GLU A 92 12.13 -12.36 8.93
N VAL A 93 11.12 -13.20 8.67
CA VAL A 93 9.72 -12.76 8.60
C VAL A 93 9.28 -12.17 9.95
N LEU A 94 9.55 -12.86 11.06
CA LEU A 94 9.22 -12.37 12.39
C LEU A 94 9.94 -11.05 12.69
N ALA A 95 11.24 -10.96 12.40
CA ALA A 95 12.02 -9.76 12.61
C ALA A 95 11.47 -8.56 11.80
N PHE A 96 11.08 -8.78 10.54
CA PHE A 96 10.44 -7.75 9.73
C PHE A 96 9.14 -7.23 10.36
N LEU A 97 8.26 -8.14 10.78
CA LEU A 97 6.97 -7.77 11.39
C LEU A 97 7.14 -7.02 12.72
N GLN A 98 8.11 -7.44 13.55
CA GLN A 98 8.43 -6.77 14.80
C GLN A 98 8.96 -5.35 14.57
N GLU A 99 9.82 -5.15 13.57
CA GLU A 99 10.31 -3.82 13.25
C GLU A 99 9.18 -2.91 12.74
N MET A 100 8.26 -3.42 11.92
CA MET A 100 7.10 -2.63 11.48
C MET A 100 6.18 -2.24 12.63
N ALA A 101 5.96 -3.15 13.60
CA ALA A 101 5.20 -2.85 14.81
C ALA A 101 5.87 -1.72 15.62
N ARG A 102 7.19 -1.81 15.83
CA ARG A 102 7.97 -0.79 16.53
C ARG A 102 7.90 0.58 15.85
N LEU A 103 8.03 0.62 14.52
CA LEU A 103 7.94 1.86 13.75
C LEU A 103 6.53 2.47 13.81
N LYS A 104 5.48 1.63 13.81
CA LYS A 104 4.09 2.10 13.94
C LYS A 104 3.84 2.80 15.28
N GLU A 105 4.37 2.25 16.38
CA GLU A 105 4.27 2.85 17.71
C GLU A 105 4.97 4.22 17.77
N GLN A 106 6.15 4.35 17.16
CA GLN A 106 6.93 5.58 17.17
C GLN A 106 6.33 6.71 16.31
N THR A 107 5.56 6.35 15.27
CA THR A 107 4.98 7.31 14.32
C THR A 107 3.60 7.80 14.72
N GLY A 108 3.10 7.46 15.93
CA GLY A 108 1.83 7.95 16.45
C GLY A 108 0.58 7.42 15.74
N HIS A 109 0.74 6.42 14.85
CA HIS A 109 -0.36 5.73 14.17
C HIS A 109 -0.84 4.48 14.94
N GLY A 110 -0.47 4.38 16.23
CA GLY A 110 -0.96 3.37 17.16
C GLY A 110 -2.28 3.81 17.79
N SER A 111 -3.36 3.14 17.43
CA SER A 111 -4.53 2.94 18.29
C SER A 111 -4.62 1.46 18.62
#